data_AF-A0A955Y9J7-F1
#
_entry.id   AF-A0A955Y9J7-F1
#
_cell.length_a   1.000
_cell.length_b   1.000
_cell.length_c   1.000
_cell.angle_alpha   90.00
_cell.angle_beta   90.00
_cell.angle_gamma   90.00
#
_symmetry.space_group_name_H-M   'P 1'
#
loop_
_entity.id
_entity.type
_entity.pdbx_description
1 polymer ?
#
loop_
_entity_poly.entity_id
_entity_poly.type
_entity_poly.pdbx_seq_one_letter_code
_entity_poly.pdbx_strand_id
1 'polypeptide(L)'
;MLVLLTTALAECLVVKGVDAGGATLAVRMDDGRVTATGQVSSVGCTVPELPTGAVITPGLVAVNSTIGLSEVGMEDATVELIGDGDPIRPTLRVADAYDPASVHVPVMRLGGITSAVLNVWDGLIAGQSGWVRLAGATQAEAVVAREVAVVGSVGGRSRALQLDRLAEVMEEARVYAANKGKVTANAFREFPEGLSVRDLEALGPVARGERPLVVGADRASDIEAVLRMGQQQGLKLVISGAAEGWKVREQLAATRTPVIVDPLVYGAGSFDQVHGRPDNAALLAEAGVTEDALPNLAPLAQADYVHGPNPRH
;
A
#
# COMPACT_ATOMS: atom_id res chain seq x y z
N MET A 1 -22.70 -8.77 13.99
CA MET A 1 -22.95 -8.79 12.54
C MET A 1 -22.41 -7.49 11.97
N LEU A 2 -21.34 -7.55 11.17
CA LEU A 2 -20.70 -6.39 10.57
C LEU A 2 -21.51 -5.99 9.33
N VAL A 3 -21.98 -4.75 9.25
CA VAL A 3 -22.77 -4.28 8.11
C VAL A 3 -21.85 -3.50 7.20
N LEU A 4 -21.51 -4.06 6.04
CA LEU A 4 -20.81 -3.31 5.00
C LEU A 4 -21.75 -2.33 4.33
N LEU A 5 -21.39 -1.06 4.40
CA LEU A 5 -22.09 0.00 3.70
C LEU A 5 -21.58 0.08 2.27
N THR A 6 -22.28 -0.63 1.39
CA THR A 6 -22.18 -0.38 -0.04
C THR A 6 -22.97 0.88 -0.36
N THR A 7 -22.32 1.85 -0.99
CA THR A 7 -22.94 3.05 -1.56
C THR A 7 -23.88 2.66 -2.69
N ALA A 8 -25.06 2.15 -2.36
CA ALA A 8 -26.14 1.97 -3.31
C ALA A 8 -26.86 3.31 -3.43
N LEU A 9 -26.67 4.00 -4.56
CA LEU A 9 -27.57 4.95 -5.27
C LEU A 9 -28.40 5.99 -4.48
N ALA A 10 -28.24 6.12 -3.17
CA ALA A 10 -28.98 7.07 -2.36
C ALA A 10 -28.20 8.38 -2.30
N GLU A 11 -28.81 9.48 -2.74
CA GLU A 11 -28.29 10.85 -2.56
C GLU A 11 -27.98 11.11 -1.08
N CYS A 12 -28.78 10.54 -0.17
CA CYS A 12 -28.49 10.50 1.27
C CYS A 12 -28.79 9.13 1.90
N LEU A 13 -27.84 8.64 2.72
CA LEU A 13 -27.94 7.43 3.51
C LEU A 13 -27.61 7.74 4.98
N VAL A 14 -28.48 7.35 5.92
CA VAL A 14 -28.20 7.44 7.36
C VAL A 14 -28.21 6.06 7.98
N VAL A 15 -27.10 5.70 8.61
CA VAL A 15 -26.89 4.39 9.23
C VAL A 15 -26.84 4.57 10.74
N LYS A 16 -27.56 3.74 11.48
CA LYS A 16 -27.64 3.81 12.94
C LYS A 16 -27.24 2.48 13.57
N GLY A 17 -26.39 2.53 14.58
CA GLY A 17 -25.83 1.36 15.25
C GLY A 17 -25.03 1.76 16.47
N VAL A 18 -23.97 0.99 16.76
CA VAL A 18 -22.99 1.32 17.79
C VAL A 18 -21.58 1.35 17.20
N ASP A 19 -20.67 2.10 17.82
CA ASP A 19 -19.25 2.02 17.51
C ASP A 19 -18.61 0.75 18.11
N ALA A 20 -17.31 0.56 17.87
CA ALA A 20 -16.58 -0.59 18.41
C ALA A 20 -16.50 -0.62 19.96
N GLY A 21 -16.71 0.54 20.62
CA GLY A 21 -16.81 0.66 22.07
C GLY A 21 -18.22 0.45 22.63
N GLY A 22 -19.22 0.26 21.76
CA GLY A 22 -20.62 0.08 22.13
C GLY A 22 -21.43 1.37 22.30
N ALA A 23 -20.84 2.54 22.03
CA ALA A 23 -21.57 3.80 22.09
C ALA A 23 -22.47 3.98 20.86
N THR A 24 -23.67 4.56 21.05
CA THR A 24 -24.58 4.81 19.93
C THR A 24 -23.95 5.71 18.88
N LEU A 25 -23.99 5.27 17.63
CA LEU A 25 -23.44 5.98 16.50
C LEU A 25 -24.49 6.07 15.39
N ALA A 26 -24.64 7.27 14.83
CA ALA A 26 -25.27 7.45 13.55
C ALA A 26 -24.31 8.15 12.58
N VAL A 27 -24.32 7.70 11.33
CA VAL A 27 -23.46 8.21 10.26
C VAL A 27 -24.36 8.66 9.13
N ARG A 28 -24.23 9.92 8.74
CA ARG A 28 -24.84 10.46 7.52
C ARG A 28 -23.83 10.41 6.40
N MET A 29 -24.26 9.87 5.27
CA MET A 29 -23.53 9.91 4.02
C MET A 29 -24.36 10.63 2.97
N ASP A 30 -23.74 11.56 2.26
CA ASP A 30 -24.30 12.21 1.09
C ASP A 30 -23.37 11.95 -0.10
N ASP A 31 -23.92 11.54 -1.24
CA ASP A 31 -23.15 11.20 -2.45
C ASP A 31 -21.96 10.25 -2.22
N GLY A 32 -22.15 9.27 -1.33
CA GLY A 32 -21.14 8.28 -0.98
C GLY A 32 -20.01 8.77 -0.07
N ARG A 33 -20.10 9.99 0.47
CA ARG A 33 -19.15 10.53 1.45
C ARG A 33 -19.78 10.71 2.82
N VAL A 34 -19.02 10.46 3.87
CA VAL A 34 -19.46 10.76 5.24
C VAL A 34 -19.49 12.27 5.44
N THR A 35 -20.66 12.83 5.76
CA THR A 35 -20.85 14.27 5.96
C THR A 35 -21.07 14.65 7.43
N ALA A 36 -21.57 13.73 8.25
CA ALA A 36 -21.74 13.94 9.67
C ALA A 36 -21.79 12.62 10.46
N THR A 37 -21.41 12.68 11.74
CA THR A 37 -21.53 11.57 12.71
C THR A 37 -22.19 12.06 14.00
N GLY A 38 -22.77 11.14 14.78
CA GLY A 38 -23.43 11.44 16.05
C GLY A 38 -24.92 11.76 15.87
N GLN A 39 -25.38 12.92 16.34
CA GLN A 39 -26.77 13.35 16.11
C GLN A 39 -26.92 13.87 14.68
N VAL A 40 -27.47 13.04 13.79
CA VAL A 40 -27.67 13.38 12.38
C VAL A 40 -29.15 13.34 12.01
N SER A 41 -29.57 14.26 11.13
CA SER A 41 -30.91 14.24 10.56
C SER A 41 -31.02 13.10 9.54
N SER A 42 -32.06 12.27 9.68
CA SER A 42 -32.43 11.24 8.69
C SER A 42 -33.56 11.68 7.75
N VAL A 43 -33.97 12.95 7.80
CA VAL A 43 -35.01 13.49 6.92
C VAL A 43 -34.51 13.42 5.47
N GLY A 44 -35.32 12.82 4.59
CA GLY A 44 -34.99 12.66 3.17
C GLY A 44 -33.90 11.65 2.86
N CYS A 45 -33.46 10.87 3.84
CA CYS A 45 -32.40 9.86 3.66
C CYS A 45 -32.97 8.45 3.71
N THR A 46 -32.35 7.55 2.95
CA THR A 46 -32.54 6.12 3.15
C THR A 46 -31.97 5.73 4.51
N VAL A 47 -32.73 4.97 5.31
CA VAL A 47 -32.30 4.45 6.62
C VAL A 47 -32.47 2.93 6.61
N PRO A 48 -31.40 2.15 6.39
CA PRO A 48 -31.50 0.70 6.41
C PRO A 48 -31.79 0.21 7.83
N GLU A 49 -32.67 -0.79 7.96
CA GLU A 49 -32.89 -1.49 9.21
C GLU A 49 -31.70 -2.42 9.49
N LEU A 50 -30.99 -2.15 10.59
CA LEU A 50 -29.91 -3.00 11.08
C LEU A 50 -30.37 -3.74 12.33
N PRO A 51 -29.83 -4.94 12.62
CA PRO A 51 -30.07 -5.60 13.90
C PRO A 51 -29.72 -4.68 15.06
N THR A 52 -30.48 -4.77 16.15
CA THR A 52 -30.18 -4.06 17.39
C THR A 52 -28.75 -4.35 17.84
N GLY A 53 -27.99 -3.30 18.12
CA GLY A 53 -26.57 -3.42 18.52
C GLY A 53 -25.63 -3.73 17.36
N ALA A 54 -26.04 -3.56 16.10
CA ALA A 54 -25.14 -3.66 14.96
C ALA A 54 -23.97 -2.68 15.11
N VAL A 55 -22.76 -3.22 15.05
CA VAL A 55 -21.52 -2.44 15.10
C VAL A 55 -21.26 -1.85 13.71
N ILE A 56 -21.04 -0.54 13.67
CA ILE A 56 -20.64 0.21 12.48
C ILE A 56 -19.15 0.49 12.57
N THR A 57 -18.42 0.13 11.52
CA THR A 57 -17.00 0.46 11.38
C THR A 57 -16.76 1.04 9.99
N PRO A 58 -15.66 1.79 9.79
CA PRO A 58 -15.11 1.97 8.45
C PRO A 58 -14.89 0.61 7.78
N GLY A 59 -14.96 0.59 6.45
CA GLY A 59 -14.54 -0.57 5.68
C GLY A 59 -13.05 -0.82 5.83
N LEU A 60 -12.65 -2.09 5.91
CA LEU A 60 -11.24 -2.47 6.03
C LEU A 60 -10.53 -2.25 4.69
N VAL A 61 -9.26 -1.87 4.77
CA VAL A 61 -8.37 -1.73 3.60
C VAL A 61 -7.35 -2.86 3.64
N ALA A 62 -7.27 -3.65 2.57
CA ALA A 62 -6.22 -4.66 2.41
C ALA A 62 -4.99 -4.00 1.80
N VAL A 63 -3.94 -3.77 2.57
CA VAL A 63 -2.87 -2.81 2.23
C VAL A 63 -1.64 -3.46 1.60
N ASN A 64 -1.62 -4.79 1.56
CA ASN A 64 -0.71 -5.60 0.78
C ASN A 64 -1.47 -6.82 0.25
N SER A 65 -1.88 -6.77 -1.02
CA SER A 65 -2.86 -7.72 -1.54
C SER A 65 -2.69 -7.98 -3.04
N THR A 66 -3.21 -9.12 -3.48
CA THR A 66 -3.35 -9.49 -4.90
C THR A 66 -4.82 -9.64 -5.31
N ILE A 67 -5.76 -9.18 -4.48
CA ILE A 67 -7.21 -9.33 -4.73
C ILE A 67 -7.60 -8.80 -6.10
N GLY A 68 -8.29 -9.64 -6.87
CA GLY A 68 -8.79 -9.26 -8.19
C GLY A 68 -7.70 -9.13 -9.25
N LEU A 69 -6.44 -9.41 -8.94
CA LEU A 69 -5.48 -9.70 -9.99
C LEU A 69 -5.84 -11.08 -10.54
N SER A 70 -5.91 -11.21 -11.87
CA SER A 70 -5.92 -12.53 -12.50
C SER A 70 -4.68 -13.24 -11.96
N GLU A 71 -4.86 -14.34 -11.23
CA GLU A 71 -3.76 -15.22 -10.84
C GLU A 71 -3.16 -15.77 -12.14
N VAL A 72 -2.25 -15.01 -12.73
CA VAL A 72 -1.12 -15.61 -13.42
C VAL A 72 -0.54 -16.47 -12.32
N GLY A 73 -0.77 -17.78 -12.41
CA GLY A 73 -0.20 -18.70 -11.45
C GLY A 73 1.26 -18.34 -11.26
N MET A 74 1.80 -18.68 -10.10
CA MET A 74 3.21 -18.98 -9.99
C MET A 74 3.52 -20.15 -10.94
N GLU A 75 3.41 -19.96 -12.24
CA GLU A 75 4.28 -20.64 -13.17
C GLU A 75 5.66 -20.15 -12.78
N ASP A 76 6.49 -21.08 -12.31
CA ASP A 76 7.92 -20.95 -12.43
C ASP A 76 8.17 -20.55 -13.89
N ALA A 77 8.27 -19.26 -14.14
CA ALA A 77 8.70 -18.75 -15.42
C ALA A 77 10.09 -19.33 -15.57
N THR A 78 10.14 -20.41 -16.36
CA THR A 78 11.32 -21.19 -16.70
C THR A 78 12.53 -20.29 -16.64
N VAL A 79 13.46 -20.64 -15.75
CA VAL A 79 14.69 -19.91 -15.34
C VAL A 79 15.64 -19.58 -16.51
N GLU A 80 15.18 -19.63 -17.76
CA GLU A 80 16.00 -19.59 -18.97
C GLU A 80 15.72 -18.42 -19.92
N LEU A 81 14.96 -17.39 -19.51
CA LEU A 81 14.75 -16.18 -20.32
C LEU A 81 15.04 -14.85 -19.62
N ILE A 82 15.60 -14.88 -18.41
CA ILE A 82 15.99 -13.69 -17.64
C ILE A 82 17.48 -13.85 -17.34
N GLY A 83 18.30 -12.88 -17.78
CA GLY A 83 19.74 -12.86 -17.45
C GLY A 83 19.99 -12.93 -15.93
N ASP A 84 21.23 -13.15 -15.52
CA ASP A 84 21.70 -13.43 -14.14
C ASP A 84 21.37 -12.38 -13.04
N GLY A 85 20.43 -11.44 -13.24
CA GLY A 85 20.11 -10.33 -12.34
C GLY A 85 18.77 -10.44 -11.58
N ASP A 86 18.58 -9.58 -10.59
CA ASP A 86 17.28 -9.40 -9.93
C ASP A 86 16.37 -8.51 -10.80
N PRO A 87 15.14 -8.93 -11.15
CA PRO A 87 14.26 -8.16 -12.03
C PRO A 87 14.01 -6.72 -11.55
N ILE A 88 14.04 -5.78 -12.50
CA ILE A 88 13.68 -4.37 -12.31
C ILE A 88 12.57 -4.03 -13.31
N ARG A 89 11.34 -3.85 -12.84
CA ARG A 89 10.13 -3.65 -13.65
C ARG A 89 9.33 -2.41 -13.22
N PRO A 90 9.93 -1.21 -13.07
CA PRO A 90 9.26 -0.05 -12.48
C PRO A 90 8.11 0.50 -13.33
N THR A 91 8.02 0.12 -14.60
CA THR A 91 6.92 0.49 -15.51
C THR A 91 5.70 -0.41 -15.38
N LEU A 92 5.81 -1.58 -14.73
CA LEU A 92 4.69 -2.48 -14.50
C LEU A 92 3.72 -1.85 -13.51
N ARG A 93 2.43 -1.78 -13.86
CA ARG A 93 1.37 -1.25 -12.98
C ARG A 93 0.33 -2.32 -12.73
N VAL A 94 0.23 -2.77 -11.48
CA VAL A 94 -0.69 -3.86 -11.13
C VAL A 94 -2.16 -3.47 -11.29
N ALA A 95 -2.50 -2.18 -11.17
CA ALA A 95 -3.86 -1.68 -11.37
C ALA A 95 -4.38 -1.91 -12.80
N ASP A 96 -3.49 -2.04 -13.79
CA ASP A 96 -3.89 -2.32 -15.17
C ASP A 96 -4.40 -3.77 -15.33
N ALA A 97 -3.98 -4.68 -14.44
CA ALA A 97 -4.36 -6.09 -14.42
C ALA A 97 -5.52 -6.41 -13.46
N TYR A 98 -6.11 -5.41 -12.80
CA TYR A 98 -7.23 -5.62 -11.89
C TYR A 98 -8.51 -6.01 -12.65
N ASP A 99 -9.13 -7.11 -12.23
CA ASP A 99 -10.42 -7.60 -12.68
C ASP A 99 -11.49 -7.38 -11.59
N PRO A 100 -12.37 -6.38 -11.73
CA PRO A 100 -13.49 -6.16 -10.81
C PRO A 100 -14.48 -7.33 -10.76
N ALA A 101 -14.50 -8.21 -11.78
CA ALA A 101 -15.38 -9.37 -11.85
C ALA A 101 -14.79 -10.61 -11.16
N SER A 102 -13.57 -10.53 -10.61
CA SER A 102 -12.93 -11.64 -9.90
C SER A 102 -13.79 -12.16 -8.75
N VAL A 103 -13.86 -13.49 -8.64
CA VAL A 103 -14.60 -14.18 -7.57
C VAL A 103 -14.08 -13.88 -6.16
N HIS A 104 -12.84 -13.40 -6.04
CA HIS A 104 -12.26 -13.01 -4.74
C HIS A 104 -12.86 -11.70 -4.23
N VAL A 105 -13.27 -10.78 -5.11
CA VAL A 105 -13.84 -9.48 -4.73
C VAL A 105 -15.06 -9.61 -3.82
N PRO A 106 -16.12 -10.38 -4.18
CA PRO A 106 -17.28 -10.54 -3.29
C PRO A 106 -16.92 -11.27 -1.99
N VAL A 107 -15.99 -12.23 -2.01
CA VAL A 107 -15.56 -12.97 -0.80
C VAL A 107 -14.88 -12.03 0.19
N MET A 108 -13.97 -11.19 -0.27
CA MET A 108 -13.25 -10.23 0.57
C MET A 108 -14.19 -9.16 1.13
N ARG A 109 -15.18 -8.75 0.34
CA ARG A 109 -16.24 -7.85 0.81
C ARG A 109 -17.08 -8.44 1.92
N LEU A 110 -17.40 -9.74 1.90
CA LEU A 110 -18.10 -10.38 3.03
C LEU A 110 -17.30 -10.29 4.33
N GLY A 111 -15.97 -10.25 4.24
CA GLY A 111 -15.06 -10.05 5.36
C GLY A 111 -14.89 -8.61 5.84
N GLY A 112 -15.59 -7.63 5.24
CA GLY A 112 -15.46 -6.22 5.64
C GLY A 112 -14.45 -5.41 4.81
N ILE A 113 -13.74 -6.02 3.85
CA ILE A 113 -12.76 -5.33 3.01
C ILE A 113 -13.50 -4.53 1.93
N THR A 114 -13.29 -3.22 1.88
CA THR A 114 -13.94 -2.32 0.91
C THR A 114 -12.99 -1.78 -0.14
N SER A 115 -11.69 -1.79 0.13
CA SER A 115 -10.66 -1.36 -0.82
C SER A 115 -9.35 -2.10 -0.58
N ALA A 116 -8.48 -2.11 -1.59
CA ALA A 116 -7.20 -2.81 -1.52
C ALA A 116 -6.09 -2.03 -2.22
N VAL A 117 -4.91 -2.02 -1.61
CA VAL A 117 -3.66 -1.71 -2.30
C VAL A 117 -3.11 -3.01 -2.86
N LEU A 118 -3.11 -3.08 -4.18
CA LEU A 118 -2.63 -4.18 -4.97
C LEU A 118 -1.11 -4.07 -5.13
N ASN A 119 -0.41 -5.18 -4.94
CA ASN A 119 1.04 -5.29 -5.13
C ASN A 119 1.37 -6.62 -5.81
N VAL A 120 2.53 -6.68 -6.45
CA VAL A 120 3.19 -7.92 -6.85
C VAL A 120 4.58 -7.94 -6.23
N TRP A 121 5.07 -9.13 -5.97
CA TRP A 121 6.37 -9.38 -5.35
C TRP A 121 7.16 -10.30 -6.26
N ASP A 122 8.31 -9.84 -6.75
CA ASP A 122 9.34 -10.61 -7.46
C ASP A 122 10.37 -9.59 -8.01
N GLY A 123 11.61 -9.68 -7.54
CA GLY A 123 12.72 -8.82 -7.97
C GLY A 123 13.01 -7.59 -7.09
N LEU A 124 14.09 -6.91 -7.46
CA LEU A 124 14.59 -5.73 -6.75
C LEU A 124 13.62 -4.55 -6.87
N ILE A 125 12.95 -4.44 -8.04
CA ILE A 125 11.81 -3.56 -8.26
C ILE A 125 10.75 -4.38 -9.01
N ALA A 126 9.70 -4.77 -8.32
CA ALA A 126 8.64 -5.63 -8.83
C ALA A 126 7.61 -4.86 -9.68
N GLY A 127 7.41 -3.56 -9.38
CA GLY A 127 6.51 -2.68 -10.12
C GLY A 127 5.85 -1.63 -9.26
N GLN A 128 4.82 -1.00 -9.81
CA GLN A 128 3.99 0.01 -9.15
C GLN A 128 2.76 -0.66 -8.54
N SER A 129 2.52 -0.38 -7.26
CA SER A 129 1.30 -0.74 -6.56
C SER A 129 0.12 0.13 -7.02
N GLY A 130 -1.10 -0.40 -6.96
CA GLY A 130 -2.33 0.34 -7.29
C GLY A 130 -3.37 0.28 -6.18
N TRP A 131 -4.20 1.30 -6.03
CA TRP A 131 -5.32 1.28 -5.08
C TRP A 131 -6.64 1.14 -5.83
N VAL A 132 -7.43 0.16 -5.41
CA VAL A 132 -8.76 -0.13 -5.95
C VAL A 132 -9.81 -0.13 -4.83
N ARG A 133 -11.01 0.32 -5.15
CA ARG A 133 -12.23 -0.02 -4.42
C ARG A 133 -12.69 -1.40 -4.87
N LEU A 134 -13.22 -2.18 -3.94
CA LEU A 134 -13.88 -3.46 -4.26
C LEU A 134 -15.33 -3.27 -4.74
N ALA A 135 -15.77 -2.01 -4.85
CA ALA A 135 -17.00 -1.61 -5.50
C ALA A 135 -16.73 -1.06 -6.91
N GLY A 136 -17.69 -1.23 -7.81
CA GLY A 136 -17.56 -0.89 -9.22
C GLY A 136 -17.53 -2.12 -10.12
N ALA A 137 -18.22 -2.06 -11.26
CA ALA A 137 -18.28 -3.13 -12.25
C ALA A 137 -17.15 -3.05 -13.27
N THR A 138 -16.48 -1.90 -13.37
CA THR A 138 -15.39 -1.65 -14.33
C THR A 138 -14.14 -1.13 -13.64
N GLN A 139 -12.98 -1.28 -14.28
CA GLN A 139 -11.74 -0.68 -13.77
C GLN A 139 -11.86 0.85 -13.64
N ALA A 140 -12.61 1.51 -14.55
CA ALA A 140 -12.79 2.96 -14.51
C ALA A 140 -13.55 3.42 -13.25
N GLU A 141 -14.43 2.58 -12.71
CA GLU A 141 -15.16 2.84 -11.46
C GLU A 141 -14.36 2.45 -10.22
N ALA A 142 -13.63 1.32 -10.31
CA ALA A 142 -12.98 0.70 -9.16
C ALA A 142 -11.58 1.25 -8.86
N VAL A 143 -10.79 1.59 -9.88
CA VAL A 143 -9.39 2.03 -9.69
C VAL A 143 -9.37 3.46 -9.14
N VAL A 144 -8.85 3.62 -7.92
CA VAL A 144 -8.68 4.91 -7.25
C VAL A 144 -7.38 5.57 -7.70
N ALA A 145 -6.30 4.80 -7.73
CA ALA A 145 -4.98 5.27 -8.14
C ALA A 145 -4.20 4.14 -8.81
N ARG A 146 -3.63 4.40 -9.99
CA ARG A 146 -2.82 3.40 -10.72
C ARG A 146 -1.42 3.23 -10.16
N GLU A 147 -0.91 4.22 -9.44
CA GLU A 147 0.46 4.28 -8.95
C GLU A 147 0.51 4.91 -7.55
N VAL A 148 0.58 4.07 -6.52
CA VAL A 148 0.61 4.50 -5.10
C VAL A 148 2.03 4.48 -4.54
N ALA A 149 2.79 3.43 -4.86
CA ALA A 149 4.14 3.15 -4.41
C ALA A 149 4.86 2.32 -5.47
N VAL A 150 6.20 2.30 -5.41
CA VAL A 150 6.99 1.24 -6.06
C VAL A 150 7.27 0.17 -5.02
N VAL A 151 7.19 -1.09 -5.42
CA VAL A 151 7.40 -2.25 -4.53
C VAL A 151 8.61 -3.04 -5.02
N GLY A 152 9.40 -3.55 -4.08
CA GLY A 152 10.54 -4.43 -4.35
C GLY A 152 11.00 -5.14 -3.09
N SER A 153 11.94 -6.07 -3.22
CA SER A 153 12.46 -6.83 -2.07
C SER A 153 13.97 -6.87 -2.05
N VAL A 154 14.53 -6.97 -0.85
CA VAL A 154 15.94 -7.31 -0.62
C VAL A 154 15.98 -8.62 0.18
N GLY A 155 16.79 -9.59 -0.23
CA GLY A 155 16.81 -10.91 0.39
C GLY A 155 17.30 -12.02 -0.55
N GLY A 156 17.60 -13.19 0.02
CA GLY A 156 18.03 -14.41 -0.69
C GLY A 156 19.44 -14.37 -1.30
N ARG A 157 19.79 -13.31 -2.04
CA ARG A 157 21.07 -13.14 -2.75
C ARG A 157 22.02 -12.20 -1.98
N SER A 158 23.07 -11.72 -2.64
CA SER A 158 23.99 -10.72 -2.08
C SER A 158 23.26 -9.40 -1.85
N ARG A 159 22.78 -9.22 -0.61
CA ARG A 159 22.11 -8.00 -0.13
C ARG A 159 22.93 -6.73 -0.40
N ALA A 160 24.25 -6.83 -0.29
CA ALA A 160 25.15 -5.72 -0.57
C ALA A 160 25.05 -5.27 -2.04
N LEU A 161 25.01 -6.22 -2.98
CA LEU A 161 24.83 -5.92 -4.41
C LEU A 161 23.44 -5.38 -4.70
N GLN A 162 22.40 -5.91 -4.05
CA GLN A 162 21.02 -5.43 -4.21
C GLN A 162 20.86 -3.97 -3.76
N LEU A 163 21.41 -3.62 -2.59
CA LEU A 163 21.32 -2.26 -2.06
C LEU A 163 22.16 -1.27 -2.86
N ASP A 164 23.35 -1.68 -3.30
CA ASP A 164 24.20 -0.87 -4.20
C ASP A 164 23.50 -0.63 -5.54
N ARG A 165 22.91 -1.68 -6.13
CA ARG A 165 22.14 -1.59 -7.36
C ARG A 165 20.92 -0.67 -7.23
N LEU A 166 20.19 -0.77 -6.11
CA LEU A 166 19.04 0.09 -5.86
C LEU A 166 19.46 1.56 -5.74
N ALA A 167 20.58 1.83 -5.07
CA ALA A 167 21.14 3.18 -4.97
C ALA A 167 21.56 3.74 -6.34
N GLU A 168 22.25 2.95 -7.16
CA GLU A 168 22.63 3.30 -8.53
C GLU A 168 21.40 3.65 -9.39
N VAL A 169 20.38 2.81 -9.34
CA VAL A 169 19.12 2.99 -10.08
C VAL A 169 18.41 4.28 -9.68
N MET A 170 18.33 4.58 -8.37
CA MET A 170 17.68 5.78 -7.87
C MET A 170 18.46 7.05 -8.23
N GLU A 171 19.79 6.99 -8.22
CA GLU A 171 20.62 8.11 -8.64
C GLU A 171 20.48 8.37 -10.14
N GLU A 172 20.50 7.32 -10.97
CA GLU A 172 20.29 7.47 -12.42
C GLU A 172 18.91 8.05 -12.74
N ALA A 173 17.86 7.63 -12.01
CA ALA A 173 16.52 8.20 -12.15
C ALA A 173 16.47 9.69 -11.76
N ARG A 174 17.23 10.10 -10.73
CA ARG A 174 17.34 11.51 -10.32
C ARG A 174 18.10 12.34 -11.36
N VAL A 175 19.23 11.84 -11.85
CA VAL A 175 20.03 12.48 -12.90
C VAL A 175 19.20 12.66 -14.16
N TYR A 176 18.47 11.63 -14.58
CA TYR A 176 17.55 11.70 -15.71
C TYR A 176 16.46 12.75 -15.49
N ALA A 177 15.79 12.73 -14.34
CA ALA A 177 14.72 13.69 -14.04
C ALA A 177 15.22 15.14 -14.09
N ALA A 178 16.44 15.41 -13.60
CA ALA A 178 17.04 16.74 -13.63
C ALA A 178 17.55 17.17 -15.03
N ASN A 179 17.88 16.22 -15.90
CA ASN A 179 18.55 16.48 -17.18
C ASN A 179 17.80 15.93 -18.39
N LYS A 180 16.49 15.70 -18.28
CA LYS A 180 15.68 14.98 -19.28
C LYS A 180 16.01 15.35 -20.72
N GLY A 181 16.00 16.64 -21.06
CA GLY A 181 16.28 17.11 -22.41
C GLY A 181 17.68 16.78 -22.93
N LYS A 182 18.71 16.82 -22.08
CA LYS A 182 20.08 16.46 -22.45
C LYS A 182 20.26 14.95 -22.60
N VAL A 183 19.64 14.17 -21.70
CA VAL A 183 19.70 12.71 -21.73
C VAL A 183 18.97 12.16 -22.95
N THR A 184 17.78 12.69 -23.26
CA THR A 184 17.02 12.26 -24.46
C THR A 184 17.66 12.72 -25.77
N ALA A 185 18.37 13.85 -25.78
CA ALA A 185 19.10 14.30 -26.97
C ALA A 185 20.35 13.46 -27.26
N ASN A 186 20.89 12.77 -26.26
CA ASN A 186 22.00 11.84 -26.42
C ASN A 186 21.47 10.43 -26.71
N ALA A 187 21.08 10.18 -27.98
CA ALA A 187 20.48 8.93 -28.43
C ALA A 187 21.34 7.66 -28.22
N PHE A 188 22.62 7.82 -27.84
CA PHE A 188 23.57 6.73 -27.61
C PHE A 188 24.03 6.61 -26.15
N ARG A 189 23.38 7.31 -25.21
CA ARG A 189 23.70 7.12 -23.79
C ARG A 189 23.32 5.69 -23.37
N GLU A 190 24.32 4.93 -22.95
CA GLU A 190 24.09 3.66 -22.27
C GLU A 190 23.63 3.91 -20.84
N PHE A 191 22.60 3.17 -20.41
CA PHE A 191 22.13 3.15 -19.03
C PHE A 191 22.64 1.91 -18.34
N PRO A 192 22.67 1.88 -16.99
CA PRO A 192 22.96 0.67 -16.25
C PRO A 192 22.10 -0.50 -16.74
N GLU A 193 22.66 -1.71 -16.73
CA GLU A 193 22.10 -2.89 -17.40
C GLU A 193 20.60 -3.13 -17.09
N GLY A 194 19.76 -3.23 -18.13
CA GLY A 194 18.34 -3.49 -17.96
C GLY A 194 17.48 -2.28 -17.58
N LEU A 195 18.02 -1.04 -17.57
CA LEU A 195 17.23 0.18 -17.43
C LEU A 195 16.95 0.85 -18.77
N SER A 196 15.71 1.26 -18.98
CA SER A 196 15.29 2.12 -20.09
C SER A 196 14.93 3.54 -19.62
N VAL A 197 14.81 4.48 -20.57
CA VAL A 197 14.28 5.82 -20.28
C VAL A 197 12.92 5.78 -19.59
N ARG A 198 12.05 4.83 -19.97
CA ARG A 198 10.73 4.67 -19.35
C ARG A 198 10.83 4.23 -17.90
N ASP A 199 11.82 3.41 -17.59
CA ASP A 199 12.07 2.95 -16.21
C ASP A 199 12.55 4.11 -15.33
N LEU A 200 13.44 4.96 -15.85
CA LEU A 200 13.90 6.17 -15.16
C LEU A 200 12.77 7.19 -14.97
N GLU A 201 11.89 7.34 -15.96
CA GLU A 201 10.67 8.16 -15.83
C GLU A 201 9.77 7.65 -14.71
N ALA A 202 9.53 6.34 -14.65
CA ALA A 202 8.68 5.70 -13.63
C ALA A 202 9.27 5.77 -12.21
N LEU A 203 10.60 5.75 -12.10
CA LEU A 203 11.31 5.84 -10.82
C LEU A 203 11.58 7.27 -10.36
N GLY A 204 11.50 8.27 -11.24
CA GLY A 204 11.75 9.68 -10.91
C GLY A 204 11.01 10.18 -9.66
N PRO A 205 9.69 9.94 -9.50
CA PRO A 205 8.97 10.33 -8.28
C PRO A 205 9.47 9.65 -7.00
N VAL A 206 9.94 8.40 -7.09
CA VAL A 206 10.51 7.67 -5.94
C VAL A 206 11.88 8.23 -5.58
N ALA A 207 12.74 8.43 -6.59
CA ALA A 207 14.05 9.03 -6.44
C ALA A 207 13.98 10.47 -5.87
N ARG A 208 12.89 11.22 -6.10
CA ARG A 208 12.69 12.55 -5.48
C ARG A 208 12.01 12.51 -4.11
N GLY A 209 11.69 11.32 -3.59
CA GLY A 209 10.96 11.18 -2.33
C GLY A 209 9.51 11.69 -2.41
N GLU A 210 8.90 11.73 -3.60
CA GLU A 210 7.50 12.12 -3.79
C GLU A 210 6.57 10.91 -3.60
N ARG A 211 7.02 9.74 -4.10
CA ARG A 211 6.32 8.45 -4.00
C ARG A 211 7.11 7.48 -3.12
N PRO A 212 6.47 6.72 -2.22
CA PRO A 212 7.19 5.77 -1.38
C PRO A 212 7.73 4.57 -2.17
N LEU A 213 8.85 4.03 -1.69
CA LEU A 213 9.35 2.71 -2.02
C LEU A 213 8.99 1.75 -0.88
N VAL A 214 8.19 0.74 -1.18
CA VAL A 214 7.89 -0.38 -0.28
C VAL A 214 8.95 -1.44 -0.48
N VAL A 215 9.68 -1.79 0.58
CA VAL A 215 10.74 -2.80 0.54
C VAL A 215 10.35 -3.99 1.42
N GLY A 216 10.29 -5.18 0.84
CA GLY A 216 10.18 -6.43 1.57
C GLY A 216 11.48 -6.72 2.31
N ALA A 217 11.42 -6.78 3.65
CA ALA A 217 12.55 -7.12 4.51
C ALA A 217 12.07 -7.66 5.86
N ASP A 218 12.55 -8.84 6.25
CA ASP A 218 12.12 -9.50 7.49
C ASP A 218 13.18 -9.43 8.61
N ARG A 219 14.47 -9.57 8.28
CA ARG A 219 15.55 -9.57 9.29
C ARG A 219 15.89 -8.15 9.76
N ALA A 220 16.26 -8.02 11.02
CA ALA A 220 16.70 -6.77 11.63
C ALA A 220 17.89 -6.16 10.87
N SER A 221 18.88 -6.97 10.48
CA SER A 221 20.03 -6.52 9.69
C SER A 221 19.65 -5.95 8.33
N ASP A 222 18.63 -6.53 7.71
CA ASP A 222 18.17 -6.15 6.37
C ASP A 222 17.37 -4.86 6.46
N ILE A 223 16.47 -4.77 7.45
CA ILE A 223 15.73 -3.55 7.76
C ILE A 223 16.69 -2.39 8.04
N GLU A 224 17.70 -2.58 8.90
CA GLU A 224 18.70 -1.54 9.18
C GLU A 224 19.47 -1.10 7.93
N ALA A 225 19.84 -2.05 7.06
CA ALA A 225 20.55 -1.74 5.83
C ALA A 225 19.69 -0.96 4.83
N VAL A 226 18.41 -1.35 4.69
CA VAL A 226 17.42 -0.63 3.88
C VAL A 226 17.19 0.78 4.44
N LEU A 227 17.03 0.93 5.74
CA LEU A 227 16.85 2.24 6.38
C LEU A 227 18.04 3.17 6.14
N ARG A 228 19.28 2.67 6.30
CA ARG A 228 20.50 3.45 6.00
C ARG A 228 20.55 3.88 4.54
N MET A 229 20.27 2.96 3.61
CA MET A 229 20.26 3.26 2.18
C MET A 229 19.19 4.31 1.85
N GLY A 230 17.98 4.17 2.38
CA GLY A 230 16.90 5.14 2.16
C GLY A 230 17.24 6.54 2.67
N GLN A 231 17.88 6.64 3.84
CA GLN A 231 18.36 7.93 4.36
C GLN A 231 19.43 8.55 3.47
N GLN A 232 20.43 7.77 3.04
CA GLN A 232 21.50 8.24 2.16
C GLN A 232 20.96 8.73 0.81
N GLN A 233 19.94 8.05 0.29
CA GLN A 233 19.33 8.34 -1.01
C GLN A 233 18.14 9.32 -0.91
N GLY A 234 17.75 9.78 0.29
CA GLY A 234 16.60 10.67 0.48
C GLY A 234 15.26 10.05 0.08
N LEU A 235 15.12 8.73 0.19
CA LEU A 235 13.91 7.99 -0.21
C LEU A 235 12.86 8.00 0.90
N LYS A 236 11.59 8.05 0.52
CA LYS A 236 10.48 7.70 1.42
C LYS A 236 10.30 6.20 1.41
N LEU A 237 10.60 5.55 2.54
CA LEU A 237 10.50 4.10 2.68
C LEU A 237 9.23 3.67 3.41
N VAL A 238 8.75 2.48 3.06
CA VAL A 238 7.83 1.67 3.85
C VAL A 238 8.40 0.25 3.88
N ILE A 239 8.42 -0.39 5.05
CA ILE A 239 8.88 -1.78 5.15
C ILE A 239 7.66 -2.71 5.10
N SER A 240 7.74 -3.79 4.33
CA SER A 240 6.73 -4.85 4.32
C SER A 240 7.32 -6.14 4.88
N GLY A 241 6.54 -6.84 5.69
CA GLY A 241 6.99 -8.01 6.47
C GLY A 241 7.48 -7.59 7.84
N ALA A 242 8.79 -7.38 7.98
CA ALA A 242 9.46 -7.04 9.22
C ALA A 242 9.22 -8.05 10.36
N ALA A 243 9.39 -9.34 10.09
CA ALA A 243 9.31 -10.38 11.12
C ALA A 243 10.17 -10.09 12.36
N GLU A 244 11.34 -9.45 12.19
CA GLU A 244 12.22 -8.98 13.28
C GLU A 244 12.14 -7.47 13.54
N GLY A 245 11.09 -6.78 13.05
CA GLY A 245 10.89 -5.35 13.21
C GLY A 245 10.94 -4.90 14.67
N TRP A 246 10.41 -5.72 15.58
CA TRP A 246 10.48 -5.51 17.03
C TRP A 246 11.92 -5.31 17.56
N LYS A 247 12.95 -5.86 16.92
CA LYS A 247 14.36 -5.68 17.32
C LYS A 247 14.90 -4.29 16.95
N VAL A 248 14.31 -3.66 15.94
CA VAL A 248 14.76 -2.38 15.33
C VAL A 248 13.68 -1.30 15.41
N ARG A 249 12.70 -1.48 16.29
CA ARG A 249 11.52 -0.61 16.46
C ARG A 249 11.87 0.84 16.80
N GLU A 250 12.94 1.04 17.56
CA GLU A 250 13.42 2.39 17.91
C GLU A 250 13.98 3.12 16.69
N GLN A 251 14.74 2.41 15.85
CA GLN A 251 15.24 2.96 14.58
C GLN A 251 14.08 3.28 13.64
N LEU A 252 13.11 2.38 13.48
CA LEU A 252 11.92 2.59 12.64
C LEU A 252 11.11 3.81 13.10
N ALA A 253 10.93 3.98 14.42
CA ALA A 253 10.25 5.14 14.99
C ALA A 253 11.03 6.44 14.77
N ALA A 254 12.35 6.40 15.00
CA ALA A 254 13.23 7.55 14.81
C ALA A 254 13.26 8.03 13.35
N THR A 255 13.20 7.11 12.38
CA THR A 255 13.13 7.44 10.96
C THR A 255 11.71 7.70 10.46
N ARG A 256 10.69 7.50 11.33
CA ARG A 256 9.27 7.56 10.98
C ARG A 256 8.93 6.69 9.76
N THR A 257 9.55 5.51 9.69
CA THR A 257 9.34 4.57 8.58
C THR A 257 8.16 3.65 8.91
N PRO A 258 7.07 3.69 8.14
CA PRO A 258 5.92 2.82 8.37
C PRO A 258 6.24 1.35 8.08
N VAL A 259 5.51 0.46 8.74
CA VAL A 259 5.68 -1.00 8.58
C VAL A 259 4.34 -1.65 8.29
N ILE A 260 4.29 -2.44 7.21
CA ILE A 260 3.18 -3.35 6.90
C ILE A 260 3.57 -4.72 7.46
N VAL A 261 3.00 -5.08 8.61
CA VAL A 261 3.27 -6.36 9.29
C VAL A 261 2.40 -7.46 8.69
N ASP A 262 2.97 -8.65 8.48
CA ASP A 262 2.18 -9.86 8.24
C ASP A 262 1.85 -10.53 9.59
N PRO A 263 0.58 -10.51 10.03
CA PRO A 263 0.19 -11.08 11.32
C PRO A 263 0.24 -12.61 11.36
N LEU A 264 0.40 -13.27 10.20
CA LEU A 264 0.45 -14.73 10.08
C LEU A 264 1.87 -15.29 10.07
N VAL A 265 2.89 -14.44 10.08
CA VAL A 265 4.29 -14.86 10.20
C VAL A 265 4.63 -15.11 11.67
N TYR A 266 4.38 -16.34 12.14
CA TYR A 266 4.81 -16.86 13.43
C TYR A 266 5.65 -18.14 13.22
N GLY A 267 6.94 -18.10 13.57
CA GLY A 267 7.89 -19.20 13.35
C GLY A 267 8.57 -19.20 11.98
N ALA A 268 9.35 -20.25 11.70
CA ALA A 268 10.21 -20.34 10.52
C ALA A 268 9.43 -20.74 9.24
N GLY A 269 8.64 -19.83 8.68
CA GLY A 269 8.09 -19.97 7.32
C GLY A 269 9.18 -19.92 6.24
N SER A 270 10.27 -19.20 6.52
CA SER A 270 11.52 -19.17 5.77
C SER A 270 12.71 -18.95 6.72
N PHE A 271 13.94 -19.10 6.22
CA PHE A 271 15.15 -18.77 7.00
C PHE A 271 15.22 -17.31 7.46
N ASP A 272 14.47 -16.41 6.83
CA ASP A 272 14.46 -14.98 7.15
C ASP A 272 13.43 -14.60 8.22
N GLN A 273 12.49 -15.51 8.54
CA GLN A 273 11.38 -15.27 9.46
C GLN A 273 11.51 -16.02 10.79
N VAL A 274 12.69 -16.57 11.09
CA VAL A 274 12.95 -17.47 12.23
C VAL A 274 12.53 -16.88 13.59
N HIS A 275 12.55 -15.55 13.74
CA HIS A 275 12.15 -14.86 14.97
C HIS A 275 10.83 -14.07 14.85
N GLY A 276 9.98 -14.43 13.87
CA GLY A 276 8.63 -13.89 13.74
C GLY A 276 7.79 -14.19 14.97
N ARG A 277 7.01 -13.20 15.43
CA ARG A 277 6.23 -13.27 16.68
C ARG A 277 4.86 -12.59 16.52
N PRO A 278 3.80 -13.12 17.17
CA PRO A 278 2.43 -12.62 16.99
C PRO A 278 2.17 -11.24 17.60
N ASP A 279 2.99 -10.78 18.54
CA ASP A 279 2.92 -9.46 19.20
C ASP A 279 3.88 -8.43 18.57
N ASN A 280 4.44 -8.72 17.39
CA ASN A 280 5.36 -7.80 16.68
C ASN A 280 4.71 -6.43 16.41
N ALA A 281 3.47 -6.43 15.92
CA ALA A 281 2.70 -5.20 15.72
C ALA A 281 2.59 -4.41 17.04
N ALA A 282 2.06 -5.02 18.10
CA ALA A 282 1.93 -4.35 19.41
C ALA A 282 3.25 -3.69 19.88
N LEU A 283 4.40 -4.37 19.72
CA LEU A 283 5.71 -3.82 20.08
C LEU A 283 6.17 -2.65 19.19
N LEU A 284 5.81 -2.66 17.91
CA LEU A 284 6.06 -1.56 16.97
C LEU A 284 5.18 -0.35 17.30
N ALA A 285 3.88 -0.56 17.53
CA ALA A 285 2.94 0.46 17.97
C ALA A 285 3.37 1.13 19.29
N GLU A 286 3.80 0.35 20.28
CA GLU A 286 4.33 0.86 21.56
C GLU A 286 5.54 1.78 21.38
N ALA A 287 6.38 1.51 20.37
CA ALA A 287 7.53 2.34 20.03
C ALA A 287 7.16 3.60 19.21
N GLY A 288 5.89 3.77 18.85
CA GLY A 288 5.42 4.87 18.01
C GLY A 288 5.72 4.69 16.52
N VAL A 289 5.99 3.46 16.08
CA VAL A 289 6.07 3.14 14.64
C VAL A 289 4.66 3.16 14.08
N THR A 290 4.45 3.93 13.02
CA THR A 290 3.16 3.96 12.32
C THR A 290 2.93 2.61 11.63
N GLU A 291 1.89 1.90 12.05
CA GLU A 291 1.41 0.67 11.40
C GLU A 291 0.45 0.96 10.24
N ASP A 292 0.07 2.24 10.08
CA ASP A 292 -0.82 2.67 9.03
C ASP A 292 -0.16 2.52 7.66
N ALA A 293 -0.80 1.71 6.85
CA ALA A 293 -0.62 1.58 5.43
C ALA A 293 -0.24 2.89 4.74
N LEU A 294 0.86 2.84 3.98
CA LEU A 294 1.35 3.84 3.03
C LEU A 294 0.99 5.30 3.38
N PRO A 295 1.94 6.15 3.81
CA PRO A 295 1.68 7.49 4.36
C PRO A 295 0.95 8.47 3.40
N ASN A 296 0.75 8.09 2.13
CA ASN A 296 -0.04 8.80 1.13
C ASN A 296 -1.51 8.35 1.01
N LEU A 297 -2.00 7.39 1.81
CA LEU A 297 -3.44 7.05 1.84
C LEU A 297 -4.24 8.08 2.64
N ALA A 298 -3.64 8.72 3.65
CA ALA A 298 -4.33 9.70 4.49
C ALA A 298 -4.83 10.95 3.72
N PRO A 299 -4.07 11.59 2.80
CA PRO A 299 -4.58 12.71 2.00
C PRO A 299 -5.68 12.31 1.01
N LEU A 300 -5.61 11.08 0.47
CA LEU A 300 -6.63 10.56 -0.44
C LEU A 300 -7.91 10.15 0.29
N ALA A 301 -7.80 9.69 1.54
CA ALA A 301 -8.95 9.49 2.44
C ALA A 301 -9.52 10.82 2.97
N GLN A 302 -8.68 11.83 3.18
CA GLN A 302 -9.09 13.18 3.61
C GLN A 302 -9.69 14.03 2.48
N ALA A 303 -9.41 13.72 1.21
CA ALA A 303 -10.10 14.34 0.08
C ALA A 303 -11.62 14.05 0.09
N ASP A 304 -12.05 13.04 0.84
CA ASP A 304 -13.46 12.72 1.09
C ASP A 304 -13.98 13.25 2.45
N TYR A 305 -13.14 13.96 3.23
CA TYR A 305 -13.49 14.55 4.51
C TYR A 305 -13.54 16.09 4.40
N VAL A 306 -14.70 16.63 4.02
CA VAL A 306 -14.93 18.08 4.06
C VAL A 306 -15.07 18.48 5.54
N HIS A 307 -14.11 19.27 6.03
CA HIS A 307 -14.19 19.87 7.36
C HIS A 307 -15.50 20.65 7.52
N GLY A 308 -16.38 20.16 8.40
CA GLY A 308 -17.49 20.96 8.93
C GLY A 308 -16.96 22.15 9.75
N PRO A 309 -17.70 23.26 9.80
CA PRO A 309 -17.26 24.47 10.48
C PRO A 309 -17.10 24.22 11.98
N ASN A 310 -15.95 24.65 12.51
CA ASN A 310 -15.61 24.65 13.92
C ASN A 310 -16.58 25.58 14.69
N PRO A 311 -17.40 25.08 15.64
CA PRO A 311 -18.23 25.94 16.45
C PRO A 311 -17.36 26.55 17.55
N ARG A 312 -16.84 27.76 17.30
CA ARG A 312 -16.32 28.63 18.36
C ARG A 312 -16.86 30.04 18.17
N HIS A 313 -17.69 30.43 19.14
CA HIS A 313 -18.17 31.77 19.52
C HIS A 313 -18.94 32.59 18.47
#